data_AF-A0A2M7EFN5-F1
#
_entry.id   AF-A0A2M7EFN5-F1
#
_cell.length_a   1.000
_cell.length_b   1.000
_cell.length_c   1.000
_cell.angle_alpha   90.00
_cell.angle_beta   90.00
_cell.angle_gamma   90.00
#
_symmetry.space_group_name_H-M   'P 1'
#
loop_
_entity.id
_entity.type
_entity.pdbx_description
1 polymer ?
#
loop_
_entity_poly.entity_id
_entity_poly.type
_entity_poly.pdbx_seq_one_letter_code
_entity_poly.pdbx_strand_id
1 'polypeptide(L)' 'MRIGGFQRVSLIDYPGKVCAVVFSQGCNFRCPYCHNSELVYPELFNEPITETEVLSFLEMRKRLIDGVVI' A
#
# COMPACT_ATOMS: atom_id res chain seq x y z
N MET A 1 8.57 -7.64 4.20
CA MET A 1 7.66 -6.52 4.57
C MET A 1 6.32 -7.11 5.00
N ARG A 2 5.66 -6.57 6.04
CA ARG A 2 4.26 -6.90 6.34
C ARG A 2 3.37 -5.92 5.59
N ILE A 3 2.71 -6.38 4.53
CA ILE A 3 1.89 -5.53 3.65
C ILE A 3 0.44 -5.60 4.12
N GLY A 4 -0.04 -4.54 4.76
CA GLY A 4 -1.41 -4.47 5.28
C GLY A 4 -2.41 -3.93 4.25
N GLY A 5 -1.93 -3.30 3.17
CA GLY A 5 -2.78 -2.78 2.11
C GLY A 5 -2.02 -2.58 0.80
N PHE A 6 -2.75 -2.64 -0.31
CA PHE A 6 -2.18 -2.45 -1.63
C PHE A 6 -3.14 -1.70 -2.55
N GLN A 7 -2.82 -0.45 -2.86
CA GLN A 7 -3.54 0.35 -3.83
C GLN A 7 -2.86 0.23 -5.20
N ARG A 8 -3.51 -0.53 -6.08
CA ARG A 8 -2.99 -0.91 -7.41
C ARG A 8 -2.71 0.29 -8.34
N VAL A 9 -3.48 1.37 -8.19
CA VAL A 9 -3.33 2.61 -8.97
C VAL A 9 -3.66 3.81 -8.08
N SER A 10 -2.77 4.80 -8.10
CA SER A 10 -2.97 6.15 -7.59
C SER A 10 -2.43 7.17 -8.58
N LEU A 11 -3.03 8.35 -8.59
CA LEU A 11 -2.66 9.50 -9.41
C LEU A 11 -2.20 10.70 -8.57
N ILE A 12 -2.20 10.54 -7.24
CA ILE A 12 -2.00 11.66 -6.30
C ILE A 12 -0.81 11.42 -5.37
N ASP A 13 -0.48 10.17 -5.06
CA ASP A 13 0.60 9.83 -4.11
C ASP A 13 2.00 10.00 -4.73
N TYR A 14 2.08 10.10 -6.06
CA TYR A 14 3.27 10.55 -6.78
C TYR A 14 2.86 11.60 -7.83
N PRO A 15 2.97 12.90 -7.52
CA PRO A 15 2.56 13.96 -8.43
C PRO A 15 3.19 13.84 -9.82
N GLY A 16 2.35 13.87 -10.86
CA GLY A 16 2.76 13.76 -12.26
C GLY A 16 3.13 12.34 -12.72
N LYS A 17 2.85 11.32 -11.91
CA LYS A 17 3.14 9.91 -12.19
C LYS A 17 1.95 9.02 -11.87
N VAL A 18 1.72 7.99 -12.65
CA VAL A 18 0.79 6.91 -12.29
C VAL A 18 1.55 5.93 -11.40
N CYS A 19 1.12 5.73 -10.16
CA CYS A 19 1.84 4.89 -9.21
C CYS A 19 0.96 3.79 -8.60
N ALA A 20 1.59 2.78 -8.02
CA ALA A 20 0.97 1.90 -7.03
C ALA A 20 1.44 2.30 -5.63
N VAL A 21 0.61 2.10 -4.61
CA VAL A 21 0.94 2.39 -3.21
C VAL A 21 0.88 1.09 -2.40
N VAL A 22 1.95 0.80 -1.67
CA VAL A 22 2.06 -0.38 -0.82
C VAL A 22 2.07 0.07 0.62
N PHE A 23 1.01 -0.26 1.36
CA PHE A 23 0.90 0.12 2.77
C PHE A 23 1.51 -0.95 3.67
N SER A 24 2.48 -0.55 4.48
CA SER A 24 2.99 -1.40 5.55
C SER A 24 2.01 -1.50 6.71
N GLN A 25 1.97 -2.67 7.35
CA GLN A 25 1.13 -2.91 8.51
C GLN A 25 1.85 -2.50 9.79
N GLY A 26 1.23 -1.62 10.56
CA GLY A 26 1.72 -1.11 11.84
C GLY A 26 2.05 0.38 11.79
N CYS A 27 1.56 1.13 12.77
CA CYS A 27 1.95 2.50 13.04
C CYS A 27 2.07 2.71 14.56
N ASN A 28 3.07 3.47 15.01
CA ASN A 28 3.26 3.79 16.42
C ASN A 28 2.41 5.00 16.88
N PHE A 29 1.65 5.62 15.98
CA PHE A 29 0.70 6.68 16.30
C PHE A 29 -0.71 6.14 16.45
N ARG A 30 -1.57 6.88 17.16
CA ARG A 30 -3.00 6.58 17.35
C ARG A 30 -3.83 7.83 17.03
N CYS A 31 -3.60 8.38 15.84
CA CYS A 31 -4.25 9.60 15.41
C CYS A 31 -5.78 9.40 15.36
N PRO A 32 -6.59 10.27 15.99
CA PRO A 32 -8.05 10.11 16.00
C PRO A 32 -8.68 10.33 14.62
N TYR A 33 -7.94 10.93 13.68
CA TYR A 33 -8.33 11.18 12.29
C TYR A 33 -7.67 10.19 11.31
N CYS A 34 -7.15 9.06 11.79
CA CYS A 34 -6.49 8.09 10.91
C CYS A 34 -7.48 7.50 9.90
N HIS A 35 -7.22 7.68 8.60
CA HIS A 35 -8.03 7.11 7.53
C HIS A 35 -7.80 5.60 7.35
N ASN A 36 -6.65 5.08 7.80
CA ASN A 36 -6.23 3.68 7.61
C ASN A 36 -6.09 2.98 8.98
N SER A 37 -7.12 3.06 9.81
CA SER A 37 -7.11 2.51 11.18
C SER A 37 -6.84 1.00 11.23
N GLU A 38 -7.20 0.28 10.18
CA GLU A 38 -6.93 -1.15 9.94
C GLU A 38 -5.45 -1.48 9.78
N LEU A 39 -4.60 -0.48 9.55
CA LEU A 39 -3.14 -0.64 9.54
C LEU A 39 -2.51 -0.36 10.91
N VAL A 40 -3.28 0.11 11.90
CA VAL A 40 -2.77 0.63 13.16
C VAL A 40 -3.11 -0.25 14.35
N TYR A 41 -4.37 -0.67 14.46
CA TYR A 41 -4.89 -1.45 15.59
C TYR A 41 -4.74 -2.95 15.30
N PRO A 42 -3.98 -3.72 16.12
CA PRO A 42 -3.73 -5.13 15.86
C PRO A 42 -4.98 -5.99 15.67
N GLU A 43 -6.06 -5.65 16.36
CA GLU A 43 -7.37 -6.29 16.26
C GLU A 43 -8.10 -6.03 14.94
N LEU A 44 -7.70 -5.02 14.17
CA LEU A 44 -8.25 -4.67 12.86
C LEU A 44 -7.32 -5.09 11.70
N PHE A 45 -6.19 -5.73 12.00
CA PHE A 45 -5.24 -6.15 10.97
C PHE A 45 -5.87 -7.19 10.05
N ASN A 46 -5.76 -6.94 8.75
CA ASN A 46 -6.05 -7.94 7.73
C ASN A 46 -4.87 -8.92 7.59
N GLU A 47 -5.13 -10.05 6.92
CA GLU A 47 -4.06 -10.96 6.51
C GLU A 47 -3.06 -10.24 5.59
N PRO A 48 -1.75 -10.32 5.86
CA PRO A 48 -0.76 -9.64 5.04
C PRO A 48 -0.76 -10.12 3.59
N ILE A 49 -0.69 -9.17 2.66
CA ILE A 49 -0.51 -9.44 1.24
C ILE A 49 0.92 -9.95 1.03
N THR A 50 1.08 -10.98 0.21
CA THR A 50 2.41 -11.51 -0.10
C THR A 50 3.18 -10.56 -1.01
N GLU A 51 4.50 -10.45 -0.80
CA GLU A 51 5.36 -9.67 -1.69
C GLU A 51 5.29 -10.19 -3.13
N THR A 52 5.19 -11.51 -3.30
CA THR A 52 5.05 -12.14 -4.63
C THR A 52 3.82 -11.63 -5.37
N GLU A 53 2.68 -11.46 -4.70
CA GLU A 53 1.46 -10.92 -5.32
C GLU A 53 1.66 -9.49 -5.81
N VAL A 54 2.25 -8.63 -4.96
CA VAL A 54 2.55 -7.23 -5.32
C VAL A 54 3.52 -7.18 -6.49
N LEU A 55 4.62 -7.91 -6.42
CA LEU A 55 5.64 -7.95 -7.48
C LEU A 55 5.07 -8.50 -8.80
N SER A 56 4.21 -9.52 -8.73
CA SER A 56 3.55 -10.08 -9.92
C SER A 56 2.64 -9.04 -10.60
N PHE A 57 1.89 -8.27 -9.81
CA PHE A 57 1.08 -7.18 -10.34
C PHE A 57 1.94 -6.08 -10.97
N LEU A 58 3.02 -5.68 -10.30
CA LEU A 58 3.93 -4.64 -10.80
C LEU A 58 4.59 -5.05 -12.11
N GLU A 59 5.02 -6.31 -12.24
CA GLU A 59 5.59 -6.82 -13.49
C GLU A 59 4.57 -6.79 -14.63
N MET A 60 3.34 -7.24 -14.37
CA MET A 60 2.23 -7.17 -15.34
C MET A 60 1.92 -5.74 -15.80
N ARG A 61 2.16 -4.73 -14.94
CA ARG A 61 1.78 -3.32 -15.19
C ARG A 61 2.97 -2.39 -15.37
N LYS A 62 4.19 -2.93 -15.57
CA LYS A 62 5.44 -2.18 -15.68
C LYS A 62 5.47 -1.07 -16.76
N ARG A 63 4.63 -1.18 -17.80
CA ARG A 63 4.50 -0.16 -18.86
C ARG A 63 3.40 0.87 -18.62
N LEU A 64 2.60 0.70 -17.55
CA LEU A 64 1.46 1.54 -17.20
C LEU A 64 1.65 2.25 -15.86
N ILE A 65 2.53 1.75 -15.00
CA ILE A 65 2.85 2.30 -13.70
C ILE A 65 4.26 2.88 -13.77
N ASP A 66 4.38 4.17 -13.51
CA ASP A 66 5.64 4.92 -13.55
C ASP A 66 6.44 4.81 -12.24
N GLY A 67 5.79 4.43 -11.14
CA GLY A 67 6.45 4.36 -9.83
C GLY A 67 5.68 3.56 -8.77
N VAL A 68 6.36 3.29 -7.66
CA VAL A 68 5.78 2.61 -6.49
C VAL A 68 6.08 3.47 -5.26
N VAL A 69 5.03 3.73 -4.46
CA VAL A 69 5.10 4.42 -3.17
C VAL A 69 4.95 3.39 -2.06
N ILE A 70 5.71 3.54 -0.96
CA ILE A 70 5.75 2.63 0.19
C ILE A 70 5.59 3.46 1.47
#